data_AF-A0A9D4H338-F1
#
_entry.id   AF-A0A9D4H338-F1
#
_cell.length_a   1.000
_cell.length_b   1.000
_cell.length_c   1.000
_cell.angle_alpha   90.00
_cell.angle_beta   90.00
_cell.angle_gamma   90.00
#
_symmetry.space_group_name_H-M   'P 1'
#
loop_
_entity.id
_entity.type
_entity.pdbx_description
1 polymer ?
#
loop_
_entity_poly.entity_id
_entity_poly.type
_entity_poly.pdbx_seq_one_letter_code
_entity_poly.pdbx_strand_id
1 'polypeptide(L)'
;MVEKLFRETAVSVMAGGPGFLRPETELTVRLCFVHFDGADALLESERIGRGTPFPEDFVRTHCTNVHDGIQKMSRWVIDLLSEKTTQKP
;
A
#
# COMPACT_ATOMS: atom_id res chain seq x y z
N MET A 1 0.05 -10.56 -12.98
CA MET A 1 -0.55 -9.87 -11.81
C MET A 1 0.23 -8.62 -11.43
N VAL A 2 1.52 -8.75 -11.08
CA VAL A 2 2.40 -7.59 -10.75
C VAL A 2 2.44 -6.56 -11.88
N GLU A 3 2.61 -7.01 -13.12
CA GLU A 3 2.61 -6.13 -14.30
C GLU A 3 1.26 -5.43 -14.54
N LYS A 4 0.13 -6.12 -14.27
CA LYS A 4 -1.21 -5.54 -14.37
C LYS A 4 -1.40 -4.43 -13.32
N LEU A 5 -1.04 -4.72 -12.06
CA LEU A 5 -1.07 -3.75 -10.97
C LEU A 5 -0.22 -2.52 -11.29
N PHE A 6 1.02 -2.72 -11.75
CA PHE A 6 1.91 -1.62 -12.10
C PHE A 6 1.34 -0.76 -13.23
N ARG A 7 0.85 -1.38 -14.31
CA ARG A 7 0.24 -0.64 -15.44
C ARG A 7 -0.99 0.18 -15.05
N GLU A 8 -1.81 -0.34 -14.13
CA GLU A 8 -3.11 0.26 -13.80
C GLU A 8 -3.04 1.24 -12.62
N THR A 9 -2.06 1.08 -11.71
CA THR A 9 -1.95 1.89 -10.48
C THR A 9 -0.64 2.66 -10.35
N ALA A 10 0.34 2.39 -11.22
CA ALA A 10 1.74 2.83 -11.09
C ALA A 10 2.44 2.36 -9.81
N VAL A 11 1.91 1.34 -9.13
CA VAL A 11 2.52 0.75 -7.93
C VAL A 11 3.31 -0.51 -8.31
N SER A 12 4.61 -0.50 -8.01
CA SER A 12 5.48 -1.66 -8.19
C SER A 12 5.55 -2.49 -6.92
N VAL A 13 5.55 -3.81 -7.05
CA VAL A 13 5.58 -4.74 -5.92
C VAL A 13 6.48 -5.93 -6.20
N MET A 14 7.06 -6.52 -5.15
CA MET A 14 7.87 -7.73 -5.23
C MET A 14 7.07 -8.97 -4.85
N ALA A 15 7.21 -10.04 -5.62
CA ALA A 15 6.60 -11.33 -5.30
C ALA A 15 7.14 -11.88 -3.96
N GLY A 16 6.27 -12.52 -3.19
CA GLY A 16 6.58 -13.09 -1.88
C GLY A 16 7.22 -14.49 -1.92
N GLY A 17 7.19 -15.22 -3.03
CA GLY A 17 7.74 -16.58 -3.14
C GLY A 17 8.83 -16.70 -4.21
N PRO A 18 9.69 -17.75 -4.18
CA PRO A 18 9.95 -18.67 -3.06
C PRO A 18 10.92 -18.10 -2.01
N GLY A 19 11.55 -16.95 -2.29
CA GLY A 19 12.56 -16.32 -1.43
C GLY A 19 12.08 -15.94 -0.02
N PHE A 20 10.76 -15.92 0.23
CA PHE A 20 10.16 -15.72 1.56
C PHE A 20 9.27 -16.88 2.01
N LEU A 21 9.61 -18.12 1.60
CA LEU A 21 8.97 -19.36 2.06
C LEU A 21 7.46 -19.45 1.75
N ARG A 22 6.98 -18.72 0.73
CA ARG A 22 5.63 -18.88 0.20
C ARG A 22 5.66 -19.78 -1.04
N PRO A 23 4.70 -20.70 -1.21
CA PRO A 23 4.58 -21.50 -2.43
C PRO A 23 4.45 -20.60 -3.66
N GLU A 24 5.04 -20.98 -4.79
CA GLU A 24 4.89 -20.25 -6.06
C GLU A 24 3.45 -20.27 -6.59
N THR A 25 2.66 -21.26 -6.17
CA THR A 25 1.21 -21.35 -6.45
C THR A 25 0.39 -20.33 -5.69
N GLU A 26 0.98 -19.66 -4.69
CA GLU A 26 0.32 -18.66 -3.87
C GLU A 26 0.68 -17.25 -4.36
N LEU A 27 -0.32 -16.52 -4.85
CA LEU A 27 -0.17 -15.13 -5.29
C LEU A 27 -0.02 -14.19 -4.09
N THR A 28 1.19 -14.14 -3.54
CA THR A 28 1.56 -13.28 -2.41
C THR A 28 2.54 -12.21 -2.83
N VAL A 29 2.40 -11.05 -2.17
CA VAL A 29 3.29 -9.90 -2.31
C VAL A 29 3.71 -9.49 -0.91
N ARG A 30 5.00 -9.19 -0.72
CA ARG A 30 5.46 -8.50 0.50
C ARG A 30 5.53 -7.01 0.22
N LEU A 31 4.80 -6.24 1.03
CA LEU A 31 4.74 -4.79 0.92
C LEU A 31 5.67 -4.17 1.96
N CYS A 32 6.68 -3.44 1.50
CA CYS A 32 7.43 -2.47 2.30
C CYS A 32 7.45 -1.17 1.49
N PHE A 33 6.46 -0.31 1.72
CA PHE A 33 6.30 0.92 0.96
C PHE A 33 6.70 2.11 1.83
N VAL A 34 7.94 2.56 1.66
CA VAL A 34 8.46 3.75 2.32
C VAL A 34 8.77 4.76 1.22
N HIS A 35 7.81 5.62 0.93
CA HIS A 35 7.98 6.72 -0.02
C HIS A 35 7.33 7.98 0.54
N PHE A 36 8.00 8.62 1.48
CA PHE A 36 7.59 9.90 2.06
C PHE A 36 8.83 10.66 2.56
N ASP A 37 8.68 11.95 2.84
CA ASP A 37 9.74 12.74 3.46
C ASP A 37 9.82 12.41 4.96
N GLY A 38 10.81 11.59 5.32
CA GLY A 38 11.03 11.19 6.70
C GLY A 38 11.44 12.35 7.61
N ALA A 39 12.03 13.42 7.07
CA ALA A 39 12.39 14.58 7.87
C ALA A 39 11.15 15.39 8.26
N ASP A 40 10.26 15.65 7.31
CA ASP A 40 8.98 16.34 7.58
C ASP A 40 8.11 15.56 8.57
N ALA A 41 7.90 14.27 8.31
CA ALA A 41 7.10 13.42 9.18
C ALA A 41 7.69 13.30 10.60
N LEU A 42 9.02 13.29 10.73
CA LEU A 42 9.68 13.26 12.04
C LEU A 42 9.51 14.57 12.79
N LEU A 43 9.69 15.72 12.11
CA LEU A 43 9.52 17.04 12.72
C LEU A 43 8.10 17.24 13.26
N GLU A 44 7.07 16.86 12.49
CA GLU A 44 5.69 17.00 12.96
C GLU A 44 5.38 16.01 14.10
N SER A 45 5.92 14.79 14.04
CA SER A 45 5.81 13.82 15.13
C SER A 45 6.39 14.36 16.44
N GLU A 46 7.56 15.02 16.37
CA GLU A 46 8.16 15.68 17.52
C GLU A 46 7.29 16.82 18.05
N ARG A 47 6.64 17.59 17.15
CA ARG A 47 5.73 18.69 17.51
C ARG A 47 4.49 18.20 18.27
N ILE A 48 3.94 17.06 17.88
CA ILE A 48 2.78 16.42 18.55
C ILE A 48 3.15 15.90 19.94
N GLY A 49 4.42 15.53 20.13
CA GLY A 49 4.97 15.15 21.41
C GLY A 49 4.83 13.66 21.73
N ARG A 50 5.79 13.15 22.49
CA ARG A 50 5.89 11.73 22.85
C ARG A 50 4.74 11.35 23.79
N GLY A 51 3.96 10.34 23.40
CA GLY A 51 2.85 9.81 24.21
C GLY A 51 1.47 10.36 23.83
N THR A 52 1.41 11.33 22.93
CA THR A 52 0.17 11.79 22.31
C THR A 52 -0.15 10.90 21.11
N PRO A 53 -1.37 10.35 20.99
CA PRO A 53 -1.80 9.67 19.77
C PRO A 53 -1.75 10.62 18.57
N PHE A 54 -1.25 10.14 17.43
CA PHE A 54 -1.31 10.92 16.20
C PHE A 54 -2.76 11.12 15.74
N PRO A 55 -3.07 12.27 15.11
CA PRO A 55 -4.37 12.46 14.50
C PRO A 55 -4.55 11.47 13.34
N GLU A 56 -5.80 11.11 13.07
CA GLU A 56 -6.15 10.08 12.08
C GLU A 56 -5.65 10.42 10.67
N ASP A 57 -5.51 11.70 10.36
CA ASP A 57 -5.07 12.21 9.08
C ASP A 57 -3.55 12.39 8.95
N PHE A 58 -2.77 12.12 9.99
CA PHE A 58 -1.32 12.32 9.99
C PHE A 58 -0.63 11.68 8.77
N VAL A 59 -0.92 10.40 8.50
CA VAL A 59 -0.33 9.66 7.38
C VAL A 59 -0.78 10.22 6.03
N ARG A 60 -2.03 10.70 5.94
CA ARG A 60 -2.55 11.33 4.72
C ARG A 60 -1.85 12.67 4.44
N THR A 61 -1.55 13.42 5.49
CA THR A 61 -0.95 14.75 5.40
C THR A 61 0.57 14.72 5.20
N HIS A 62 1.30 13.92 5.97
CA HIS A 62 2.78 13.92 5.96
C HIS A 62 3.40 12.75 5.17
N CYS A 63 2.61 11.71 4.88
CA CYS A 63 3.05 10.54 4.14
C CYS A 63 2.19 10.30 2.90
N THR A 64 1.79 11.36 2.20
CA THR A 64 0.78 11.35 1.12
C THR A 64 1.06 10.30 0.04
N ASN A 65 2.30 10.19 -0.43
CA ASN A 65 2.66 9.21 -1.45
C ASN A 65 2.45 7.76 -0.97
N VAL A 66 2.71 7.47 0.32
CA VAL A 66 2.41 6.17 0.95
C VAL A 66 0.91 5.94 1.02
N HIS A 67 0.18 6.92 1.56
CA HIS A 67 -1.26 6.86 1.66
C HIS A 67 -1.91 6.58 0.30
N ASP A 68 -1.57 7.36 -0.71
CA ASP A 68 -2.16 7.28 -2.04
C ASP A 68 -1.80 5.98 -2.77
N GLY A 69 -0.56 5.50 -2.61
CA GLY A 69 -0.14 4.21 -3.13
C GLY A 69 -0.99 3.06 -2.56
N ILE A 70 -1.20 3.05 -1.24
CA ILE A 70 -2.06 2.06 -0.58
C ILE A 70 -3.50 2.18 -1.06
N GLN A 71 -4.07 3.38 -1.12
CA GLN A 71 -5.45 3.59 -1.57
C GLN A 71 -5.67 3.12 -3.01
N LYS A 72 -4.74 3.39 -3.92
CA LYS A 72 -4.80 2.89 -5.31
C LYS A 72 -4.78 1.37 -5.38
N MET A 73 -3.93 0.71 -4.59
CA MET A 73 -3.92 -0.76 -4.51
C MET A 73 -5.23 -1.32 -3.94
N SER A 74 -5.74 -0.74 -2.85
CA SER A 74 -7.01 -1.16 -2.25
C SER A 74 -8.17 -1.02 -3.24
N ARG A 75 -8.25 0.13 -3.94
CA ARG A 75 -9.25 0.38 -4.98
C ARG A 75 -9.17 -0.69 -6.07
N TRP A 76 -7.97 -0.95 -6.58
CA TRP A 76 -7.74 -1.96 -7.62
C TRP A 76 -8.21 -3.36 -7.22
N VAL A 77 -7.93 -3.78 -5.99
CA VAL A 77 -8.42 -5.08 -5.49
C VAL A 77 -9.94 -5.11 -5.40
N ILE A 78 -10.58 -4.04 -4.91
CA ILE A 78 -12.04 -3.94 -4.81
C ILE A 78 -12.67 -4.04 -6.20
N ASP A 79 -12.17 -3.27 -7.17
CA ASP A 79 -12.70 -3.24 -8.53
C ASP A 79 -12.60 -4.65 -9.18
N LEU A 80 -11.48 -5.35 -9.01
CA LEU A 80 -11.31 -6.74 -9.47
C LEU A 80 -12.30 -7.73 -8.83
N LEU A 81 -12.63 -7.55 -7.56
CA LEU A 81 -13.60 -8.39 -6.86
C LEU A 81 -15.03 -8.10 -7.34
N SER A 82 -15.34 -6.84 -7.60
CA SER A 82 -16.63 -6.42 -8.17
C SER A 82 -16.84 -6.99 -9.57
N GLU A 83 -15.82 -6.91 -10.45
CA GLU A 83 -15.86 -7.51 -11.80
C GLU A 83 -16.09 -9.02 -11.77
N LYS A 84 -15.40 -9.74 -10.87
CA LYS A 84 -15.60 -11.19 -10.67
C LYS A 84 -17.01 -11.56 -10.20
N THR A 85 -17.69 -10.65 -9.52
CA THR A 85 -19.05 -10.88 -9.02
C THR A 85 -20.10 -10.70 -10.13
N THR A 86 -19.83 -9.85 -11.12
CA THR A 86 -20.70 -9.65 -12.30
C THR A 86 -20.52 -10.73 -13.36
N GLN A 87 -19.39 -11.46 -13.35
CA GLN A 87 -19.05 -12.52 -14.30
C GLN A 87 -19.42 -13.94 -13.81
N LYS A 88 -20.34 -14.08 -12.84
CA LYS A 88 -20.80 -15.39 -12.36
C LYS A 88 -21.97 -15.87 -13.23
N PRO A 89 -21.92 -17.09 -13.83
CA PRO A 89 -23.05 -17.67 -14.55
C PRO A 89 -24.23 -17.96 -13.62
#